data_AF-A0A257PKQ7-F1
#
_entry.id   AF-A0A257PKQ7-F1
#
_cell.length_a   1.000
_cell.length_b   1.000
_cell.length_c   1.000
_cell.angle_alpha   90.00
_cell.angle_beta   90.00
_cell.angle_gamma   90.00
#
_symmetry.space_group_name_H-M   'P 1'
#
loop_
_entity.id
_entity.type
_entity.pdbx_description
1 polymer ?
#
loop_
_entity_poly.entity_id
_entity_poly.type
_entity_poly.pdbx_seq_one_letter_code
_entity_poly.pdbx_strand_id
1 'polypeptide(L)'
;MNLVKPLIALLAIVNPLGIIPFFILFTESFTKEQKKKTILVSSISAFLVIALSTLIGADLLHFFGISIASFQVGGGMLLLISAISMLNAKTGATKSTSDEVEEAADRASVAVVPL
;
A
#
# COMPACT_ATOMS: atom_id res chain seq x y z
N MET A 1 -20.69 5.73 -16.07
CA MET A 1 -19.96 6.09 -14.84
C MET A 1 -18.64 6.74 -15.19
N ASN A 2 -18.33 7.92 -14.67
CA ASN A 2 -17.06 8.59 -14.93
C ASN A 2 -15.95 7.95 -14.09
N LEU A 3 -15.12 7.11 -14.71
CA LEU A 3 -14.05 6.35 -14.04
C LEU A 3 -12.84 7.21 -13.63
N VAL A 4 -12.80 8.46 -14.09
CA VAL A 4 -11.68 9.39 -13.86
C VAL A 4 -11.49 9.71 -12.38
N LYS A 5 -12.57 9.95 -11.63
CA LYS A 5 -12.50 10.28 -10.19
C LYS A 5 -11.89 9.15 -9.35
N PRO A 6 -12.40 7.90 -9.39
CA PRO A 6 -11.81 6.80 -8.63
C PRO A 6 -10.39 6.46 -9.09
N LEU A 7 -10.07 6.63 -10.38
CA LEU A 7 -8.70 6.42 -10.87
C LEU A 7 -7.71 7.42 -10.26
N ILE A 8 -8.06 8.72 -10.25
CA ILE A 8 -7.23 9.76 -9.63
C ILE A 8 -7.08 9.51 -8.13
N ALA A 9 -8.17 9.14 -7.43
CA ALA A 9 -8.12 8.81 -6.02
C ALA A 9 -7.21 7.61 -5.75
N LEU A 10 -7.33 6.54 -6.54
CA LEU A 10 -6.46 5.37 -6.42
C LEU A 10 -4.99 5.71 -6.66
N LEU A 11 -4.69 6.54 -7.67
CA LEU A 11 -3.32 6.98 -7.96
C LEU A 11 -2.72 7.75 -6.77
N ALA A 12 -3.52 8.64 -6.16
CA ALA A 12 -3.11 9.41 -4.99
C ALA A 12 -2.86 8.50 -3.76
N ILE A 13 -3.71 7.49 -3.55
CA ILE A 13 -3.60 6.53 -2.44
C ILE A 13 -2.38 5.63 -2.61
N VAL A 14 -2.18 5.05 -3.79
CA VAL A 14 -1.07 4.14 -4.07
C VAL A 14 0.27 4.88 -4.10
N ASN A 15 0.26 6.15 -4.47
CA ASN A 15 1.44 7.00 -4.57
C ASN A 15 2.63 6.33 -5.30
N PRO A 16 2.44 5.96 -6.58
CA PRO A 16 3.46 5.23 -7.34
C PRO A 16 4.75 6.05 -7.52
N LEU A 17 4.66 7.38 -7.55
CA LEU A 17 5.85 8.22 -7.68
C LEU A 17 6.71 8.17 -6.42
N GLY A 18 6.08 8.17 -5.24
CA GLY A 18 6.77 8.07 -3.96
C GLY A 18 7.45 6.71 -3.74
N ILE A 19 6.90 5.61 -4.30
CA ILE A 19 7.43 4.27 -4.07
C ILE A 19 8.60 3.88 -4.98
N ILE A 20 8.80 4.56 -6.12
CA ILE A 20 9.86 4.23 -7.10
C ILE A 20 11.26 4.21 -6.46
N PRO A 21 11.71 5.24 -5.70
CA PRO A 21 13.05 5.24 -5.10
C PRO A 21 13.23 4.10 -4.09
N PHE A 22 12.19 3.79 -3.30
CA PHE A 22 12.22 2.66 -2.35
C PHE A 22 12.30 1.32 -3.07
N PHE A 23 11.56 1.15 -4.17
CA PHE A 23 11.62 -0.08 -4.96
C PHE A 23 13.01 -0.28 -5.57
N ILE A 24 13.64 0.77 -6.08
CA ILE A 24 15.02 0.71 -6.61
C ILE A 24 15.98 0.31 -5.50
N LEU A 25 15.90 0.96 -4.33
CA LEU A 25 16.74 0.69 -3.17
C LEU A 25 16.59 -0.76 -2.67
N PHE A 26 15.36 -1.22 -2.45
CA PHE A 26 15.10 -2.56 -1.91
C PHE A 26 15.36 -3.70 -2.90
N THR A 27 15.46 -3.40 -4.19
CA THR A 27 15.75 -4.41 -5.22
C THR A 27 17.15 -4.26 -5.81
N GLU A 28 18.02 -3.43 -5.23
CA GLU A 28 19.36 -3.19 -5.77
C GLU A 28 20.17 -4.50 -5.90
N SER A 29 20.14 -5.34 -4.87
CA SER A 29 20.85 -6.63 -4.83
C SER A 29 20.12 -7.80 -5.51
N PHE A 30 18.93 -7.59 -6.09
CA PHE A 30 18.12 -8.68 -6.64
C PHE A 30 18.54 -9.06 -8.06
N THR A 31 18.55 -10.36 -8.36
CA THR A 31 18.67 -10.86 -9.72
C THR A 31 17.44 -10.51 -10.56
N LYS A 32 17.56 -10.59 -11.90
CA LYS A 32 16.44 -10.30 -12.82
C LYS A 32 15.21 -11.20 -12.55
N GLU A 33 15.44 -12.44 -12.15
CA GLU A 33 14.37 -13.39 -11.82
C GLU A 33 13.67 -13.02 -10.51
N GLN A 34 14.43 -12.67 -9.48
CA GLN A 34 13.90 -12.20 -8.21
C GLN A 34 13.07 -10.92 -8.40
N LYS A 35 13.56 -9.95 -9.19
CA LYS A 35 12.81 -8.73 -9.54
C LYS A 35 11.48 -9.05 -10.22
N LYS A 36 11.46 -9.93 -11.22
CA LYS A 36 10.23 -10.35 -11.91
C LYS A 36 9.23 -11.01 -10.96
N LYS A 37 9.72 -11.88 -10.07
CA LYS A 37 8.87 -12.53 -9.06
C LYS A 37 8.25 -11.51 -8.13
N THR A 38 9.03 -10.56 -7.61
CA THR A 38 8.52 -9.48 -6.75
C THR A 38 7.46 -8.65 -7.46
N ILE A 39 7.70 -8.22 -8.71
CA ILE A 39 6.72 -7.45 -9.49
C ILE A 39 5.41 -8.21 -9.64
N LEU A 40 5.46 -9.50 -9.99
CA LEU A 40 4.26 -10.33 -10.15
C LEU A 40 3.50 -10.48 -8.83
N VAL A 41 4.19 -10.84 -7.75
CA VAL A 41 3.55 -11.03 -6.43
C VAL A 41 2.93 -9.73 -5.94
N SER A 42 3.64 -8.61 -6.00
CA SER A 42 3.10 -7.31 -5.56
C SER A 42 1.93 -6.87 -6.44
N SER A 43 2.00 -7.05 -7.77
CA SER A 43 0.93 -6.67 -8.69
C SER A 43 -0.33 -7.51 -8.49
N ILE A 44 -0.19 -8.83 -8.35
CA ILE A 44 -1.31 -9.73 -8.09
C ILE A 44 -1.91 -9.44 -6.70
N SER A 45 -1.08 -9.24 -5.69
CA SER A 45 -1.55 -8.93 -4.33
C SER A 45 -2.35 -7.62 -4.30
N ALA A 46 -1.82 -6.56 -4.91
CA ALA A 46 -2.52 -5.27 -5.00
C ALA A 46 -3.85 -5.41 -5.78
N PHE A 47 -3.84 -6.13 -6.91
CA PHE A 47 -5.04 -6.39 -7.69
C PHE A 47 -6.09 -7.14 -6.86
N LEU A 48 -5.71 -8.20 -6.15
CA LEU A 48 -6.63 -8.97 -5.31
C LEU A 48 -7.20 -8.14 -4.17
N VAL A 49 -6.38 -7.34 -3.48
CA VAL A 49 -6.86 -6.45 -2.40
C VAL A 49 -7.87 -5.45 -2.95
N ILE A 50 -7.59 -4.80 -4.08
CA ILE A 50 -8.51 -3.83 -4.71
C ILE A 50 -9.78 -4.53 -5.18
N ALA A 51 -9.66 -5.68 -5.85
CA ALA A 51 -10.81 -6.43 -6.37
C ALA A 51 -11.72 -6.91 -5.25
N LEU A 52 -11.18 -7.54 -4.20
CA LEU A 52 -11.95 -8.01 -3.05
C LEU A 52 -12.58 -6.85 -2.28
N SER A 53 -11.83 -5.76 -2.06
CA SER A 53 -12.37 -4.56 -1.40
C SER A 53 -13.50 -3.92 -2.21
N THR A 54 -13.42 -3.96 -3.54
CA THR A 54 -14.48 -3.43 -4.42
C THR A 54 -15.72 -4.34 -4.41
N LEU A 55 -15.53 -5.66 -4.39
CA LEU A 55 -16.63 -6.62 -4.44
C LEU A 55 -17.36 -6.75 -3.09
N ILE A 56 -16.62 -6.76 -1.98
CA ILE A 56 -17.14 -7.11 -0.65
C ILE A 56 -17.21 -5.88 0.27
N GLY A 57 -16.51 -4.80 -0.05
CA GLY A 57 -16.34 -3.65 0.85
C GLY A 57 -17.66 -3.04 1.30
N ALA A 58 -18.60 -2.80 0.40
CA ALA A 58 -19.91 -2.22 0.76
C ALA A 58 -20.70 -3.11 1.73
N ASP A 59 -20.71 -4.41 1.49
CA ASP A 59 -21.38 -5.39 2.36
C ASP A 59 -20.70 -5.46 3.73
N LEU A 60 -19.37 -5.39 3.76
CA LEU A 60 -18.59 -5.37 4.99
C LEU A 60 -18.89 -4.11 5.81
N LEU A 61 -18.93 -2.94 5.18
CA LEU A 61 -19.32 -1.70 5.85
C LEU A 61 -20.74 -1.80 6.43
N HIS A 62 -21.67 -2.34 5.66
CA HIS A 62 -23.06 -2.50 6.07
C HIS A 62 -23.19 -3.47 7.26
N PHE A 63 -22.41 -4.55 7.28
CA PHE A 63 -22.32 -5.48 8.42
C PHE A 63 -21.90 -4.77 9.72
N PHE A 64 -20.98 -3.80 9.64
CA PHE A 64 -20.57 -2.98 10.79
C PHE A 64 -21.50 -1.79 11.07
N GLY A 65 -22.56 -1.59 10.28
CA GLY A 65 -23.45 -0.43 10.40
C GLY A 65 -22.78 0.90 10.02
N ILE A 66 -21.68 0.86 9.24
CA ILE A 66 -20.91 2.03 8.84
C ILE A 66 -21.42 2.53 7.49
N SER A 67 -21.75 3.82 7.41
CA SER A 67 -22.11 4.42 6.12
C SER A 67 -20.89 4.62 5.22
N ILE A 68 -21.10 4.54 3.90
CA ILE A 68 -20.05 4.85 2.91
C ILE A 68 -19.50 6.27 3.12
N ALA A 69 -20.36 7.22 3.47
CA ALA A 69 -19.95 8.61 3.76
C ALA A 69 -19.01 8.67 4.97
N SER A 70 -19.32 7.96 6.06
CA SER A 70 -18.47 7.90 7.26
C SER A 70 -17.11 7.30 6.94
N PHE A 71 -17.07 6.23 6.14
CA PHE A 71 -15.82 5.60 5.72
C PHE A 71 -14.98 6.52 4.82
N GLN A 72 -15.61 7.27 3.90
CA GLN A 72 -14.91 8.25 3.07
C GLN A 72 -14.27 9.37 3.90
N VAL A 73 -14.96 9.87 4.94
CA VAL A 73 -14.40 10.88 5.84
C VAL A 73 -13.22 10.31 6.64
N GLY A 74 -13.38 9.12 7.24
CA GLY A 74 -12.31 8.48 8.00
C GLY A 74 -11.09 8.12 7.15
N GLY A 75 -11.32 7.51 5.99
CA GLY A 75 -10.26 7.20 5.02
C GLY A 75 -9.58 8.46 4.47
N GLY A 76 -10.35 9.50 4.16
CA GLY A 76 -9.82 10.78 3.73
C GLY A 76 -8.92 11.45 4.78
N MET A 77 -9.32 11.39 6.05
CA MET A 77 -8.52 11.89 7.16
C MET A 77 -7.22 11.08 7.34
N LEU A 78 -7.27 9.75 7.21
CA LEU A 78 -6.09 8.90 7.25
C LEU A 78 -5.10 9.26 6.12
N LEU A 79 -5.60 9.47 4.90
CA LEU A 79 -4.79 9.88 3.76
C LEU A 79 -4.16 11.26 3.97
N LEU A 80 -4.92 12.21 4.55
CA LEU A 80 -4.40 13.53 4.89
C LEU A 80 -3.25 13.43 5.91
N ILE A 81 -3.43 12.65 6.97
CA ILE A 81 -2.39 12.44 8.00
C ILE A 81 -1.16 11.78 7.37
N SER A 82 -1.35 10.77 6.53
CA SER A 82 -0.24 10.10 5.80
C SER A 82 0.52 11.09 4.91
N ALA A 83 -0.18 11.90 4.13
CA ALA A 83 0.42 12.93 3.28
C ALA A 83 1.20 13.98 4.09
N ILE A 84 0.65 14.44 5.22
CA ILE A 84 1.33 15.38 6.12
C ILE A 84 2.56 14.70 6.76
N SER A 85 2.49 13.42 7.12
CA SER A 85 3.62 12.66 7.65
C SER A 85 4.75 12.55 6.64
N MET A 86 4.42 12.34 5.36
CA MET A 86 5.39 12.32 4.26
C MET A 86 6.09 13.68 4.09
N LEU A 87 5.34 14.80 4.14
CA LEU A 87 5.92 16.15 4.02
C LEU A 87 6.83 16.52 5.20
N ASN A 88 6.47 16.09 6.41
CA ASN A 88 7.24 16.41 7.61
C ASN A 88 8.57 15.65 7.70
N ALA A 89 8.90 14.80 6.72
CA ALA A 89 10.13 14.01 6.66
C ALA A 89 10.50 13.37 8.00
N LYS A 90 9.49 13.03 8.83
CA LYS A 90 9.67 11.94 9.79
C LYS A 90 9.77 10.73 8.89
N THR A 91 11.00 10.37 8.56
CA THR A 91 11.35 9.09 7.99
C THR A 91 10.82 8.03 8.95
N GLY A 92 9.53 7.74 8.88
CA GLY A 92 9.06 6.42 9.20
C GLY A 92 9.55 5.59 8.00
N ALA A 93 10.60 4.78 8.06
CA ALA A 93 10.87 3.87 9.16
C ALA A 93 9.58 3.64 9.95
N THR A 94 8.60 3.00 9.28
CA THR A 94 7.96 1.85 9.92
C THR A 94 8.98 1.28 10.89
N LYS A 95 8.63 1.23 12.18
CA LYS A 95 9.53 0.97 13.31
C LYS A 95 10.22 -0.41 13.25
N SER A 96 10.73 -0.82 12.11
CA SER A 96 11.79 -1.79 11.97
C SER A 96 13.05 -1.08 12.44
N THR A 97 13.26 -1.14 13.74
CA THR A 97 14.59 -1.25 14.33
C THR A 97 15.45 -2.10 13.40
N SER A 98 16.71 -1.70 13.20
CA SER A 98 17.69 -2.37 12.35
C SER A 98 17.70 -3.90 12.48
N ASP A 99 17.30 -4.42 13.64
CA ASP A 99 17.22 -5.84 13.96
C ASP A 99 16.07 -6.58 13.23
N GLU A 100 14.96 -5.92 12.89
CA GLU A 100 13.84 -6.53 12.12
C GLU A 100 14.17 -6.65 10.62
N VAL A 101 15.05 -5.79 10.09
CA VAL A 101 15.46 -5.83 8.68
C VAL A 101 16.37 -7.03 8.41
N GLU A 102 17.15 -7.43 9.40
CA GLU A 102 18.01 -8.62 9.35
C GLU A 102 17.19 -9.91 9.52
N GLU A 103 16.18 -9.94 10.41
CA GLU A 103 15.25 -11.09 10.50
C GLU A 103 14.29 -11.23 9.31
N ALA A 104 13.88 -10.12 8.67
CA ALA A 104 13.06 -10.14 7.46
C ALA A 104 13.83 -10.58 6.20
N ALA A 105 15.16 -10.45 6.18
CA ALA A 105 15.99 -11.02 5.13
C ALA A 105 15.91 -12.56 5.13
N ASP A 106 15.72 -13.17 6.30
CA ASP A 106 15.54 -14.62 6.48
C ASP A 106 14.08 -15.07 6.28
N ARG A 107 13.10 -14.17 6.50
CA ARG A 107 11.67 -14.43 6.21
C ARG A 107 11.21 -13.74 4.93
N ALA A 108 11.46 -14.40 3.82
CA ALA A 108 11.08 -13.98 2.47
C ALA A 108 9.63 -13.42 2.33
N SER A 109 9.48 -12.10 2.36
CA SER A 109 8.54 -11.34 1.50
C SER A 109 8.70 -9.83 1.66
N VAL A 110 9.59 -9.22 0.87
CA VAL A 110 9.57 -7.76 0.61
C VAL A 110 8.35 -7.36 -0.26
N ALA A 111 7.71 -8.33 -0.92
CA ALA A 111 6.64 -8.08 -1.87
C ALA A 111 5.30 -7.66 -1.22
N VAL A 112 5.10 -8.07 0.03
CA VAL A 112 3.89 -7.77 0.83
C VAL A 112 4.36 -7.53 2.26
N VAL A 113 4.23 -6.29 2.73
CA VAL A 113 4.55 -5.90 4.10
C VAL A 113 3.32 -6.17 4.98
N PRO A 114 3.45 -6.94 6.07
CA PRO A 114 2.37 -7.04 7.06
C PRO A 114 2.20 -5.68 7.73
N LEU A 115 0.97 -5.14 7.66
CA LEU A 115 0.58 -3.92 8.37
C LEU A 115 0.36 -4.18 9.87
#